data_AF-A0A355RE67-F1
#
_entry.id   AF-A0A355RE67-F1
#
_cell.length_a   1.000
_cell.length_b   1.000
_cell.length_c   1.000
_cell.angle_alpha   90.00
_cell.angle_beta   90.00
_cell.angle_gamma   90.00
#
_symmetry.space_group_name_H-M   'P 1'
#
loop_
_entity.id
_entity.type
_entity.pdbx_description
1 polymer ?
#
loop_
_entity_poly.entity_id
_entity_poly.type
_entity_poly.pdbx_seq_one_letter_code
_entity_poly.pdbx_strand_id
1 'polypeptide(L)'
;MAGSKFLENLIAGSSEKIQDVRKHIELAAPFPVSVMAVGPTGSGKELIAKGIHKLSGRSGKFIAVNSAAIPAELLEAELFGYEKGAFTGADKGRKGKVEEAAGGTLFLD
;
A
#
# COMPACT_ATOMS: atom_id res chain seq x y z
N MET A 1 -11.74 -20.78 -2.26
CA MET A 1 -12.57 -20.70 -1.03
C MET A 1 -11.89 -19.98 0.15
N ALA A 2 -10.55 -19.99 0.30
CA ALA A 2 -9.89 -19.26 1.39
C ALA A 2 -9.84 -17.72 1.21
N GLY A 3 -9.74 -17.23 -0.04
CA GLY A 3 -9.70 -15.79 -0.36
C GLY A 3 -10.98 -15.03 -0.01
N SER A 4 -12.14 -15.54 -0.44
CA SER A 4 -13.47 -14.96 -0.18
C SER A 4 -13.71 -14.70 1.31
N LYS A 5 -13.49 -15.72 2.17
CA LYS A 5 -13.74 -15.60 3.61
C LYS A 5 -12.81 -14.60 4.29
N PHE A 6 -11.57 -14.47 3.81
CA PHE A 6 -10.65 -13.44 4.28
C PHE A 6 -11.14 -12.03 3.94
N LEU A 7 -11.56 -11.80 2.69
CA LEU A 7 -12.05 -10.50 2.25
C LEU A 7 -13.38 -10.10 2.90
N GLU A 8 -14.25 -11.05 3.21
CA GLU A 8 -15.48 -10.82 3.97
C GLU A 8 -15.20 -10.30 5.39
N ASN A 9 -14.17 -10.84 6.05
CA ASN A 9 -13.74 -10.38 7.37
C ASN A 9 -13.01 -9.03 7.32
N LEU A 10 -12.23 -8.78 6.27
CA LEU A 10 -11.45 -7.55 6.13
C LEU A 10 -12.31 -6.36 5.72
N ILE A 11 -13.22 -6.54 4.76
CA ILE A 11 -14.11 -5.52 4.23
C ILE A 11 -15.52 -5.98 4.52
N ALA A 12 -16.16 -5.44 5.55
CA ALA A 12 -17.50 -5.84 5.97
C ALA A 12 -18.60 -5.34 5.01
N GLY A 13 -19.79 -5.98 5.10
CA GLY A 13 -20.98 -5.58 4.33
C GLY A 13 -21.44 -6.63 3.31
N SER A 14 -22.72 -6.59 2.94
CA SER A 14 -23.35 -7.58 2.06
C SER A 14 -23.92 -7.00 0.76
N SER A 15 -23.83 -5.67 0.57
CA SER A 15 -24.33 -5.02 -0.64
C SER A 15 -23.57 -5.46 -1.89
N GLU A 16 -24.23 -5.43 -3.04
CA GLU A 16 -23.62 -5.80 -4.33
C GLU A 16 -22.34 -5.00 -4.60
N LYS A 17 -22.34 -3.69 -4.29
CA LYS A 17 -21.16 -2.83 -4.45
C LYS A 17 -19.95 -3.30 -3.64
N ILE A 18 -20.18 -3.78 -2.41
CA ILE A 18 -19.08 -4.33 -1.59
C ILE A 18 -18.61 -5.67 -2.14
N GLN A 19 -19.51 -6.50 -2.65
CA GLN A 19 -19.13 -7.74 -3.33
C GLN A 19 -18.27 -7.47 -4.56
N ASP A 20 -18.60 -6.44 -5.35
CA ASP A 20 -17.81 -6.03 -6.51
C ASP A 20 -16.42 -5.50 -6.13
N VAL A 21 -16.30 -4.74 -5.04
CA VAL A 21 -15.00 -4.34 -4.50
C VAL A 21 -14.14 -5.56 -4.16
N ARG A 22 -14.70 -6.58 -3.49
CA ARG A 22 -13.98 -7.81 -3.17
C ARG A 22 -13.55 -8.56 -4.45
N LYS A 23 -14.42 -8.65 -5.46
CA LYS A 23 -14.08 -9.26 -6.76
C LYS A 23 -12.94 -8.52 -7.45
N HIS A 24 -12.94 -7.19 -7.47
CA HIS A 24 -11.84 -6.41 -8.05
C HIS A 24 -10.52 -6.63 -7.33
N ILE A 25 -10.54 -6.78 -6.00
CA ILE A 25 -9.35 -7.14 -5.22
C ILE A 25 -8.82 -8.51 -5.65
N GLU A 26 -9.68 -9.53 -5.73
CA GLU A 26 -9.28 -10.88 -6.16
C GLU A 26 -8.71 -10.89 -7.59
N LEU A 27 -9.30 -10.10 -8.49
CA LEU A 27 -8.84 -9.98 -9.88
C LEU A 27 -7.49 -9.28 -10.00
N ALA A 28 -7.25 -8.21 -9.22
CA ALA A 28 -6.03 -7.43 -9.30
C ALA A 28 -4.85 -8.07 -8.57
N ALA A 29 -5.10 -8.75 -7.45
CA ALA A 29 -4.07 -9.30 -6.55
C ALA A 29 -2.97 -10.16 -7.22
N PRO A 30 -3.26 -11.11 -8.13
CA PRO A 30 -2.23 -11.98 -8.69
C PRO A 30 -1.31 -11.29 -9.71
N PHE A 31 -1.65 -10.09 -10.18
CA PHE A 31 -0.90 -9.41 -11.23
C PHE A 31 0.07 -8.35 -10.67
N PRO A 32 1.24 -8.16 -11.28
CA PRO A 32 2.19 -7.12 -10.90
C PRO A 32 1.80 -5.76 -11.51
N VAL A 33 0.58 -5.30 -11.23
CA VAL A 33 0.04 -4.03 -11.74
C VAL A 33 -0.16 -3.01 -10.61
N SER A 34 -0.04 -1.73 -10.95
CA SER A 34 -0.42 -0.64 -10.06
C SER A 34 -1.94 -0.54 -9.97
N VAL A 35 -2.47 -0.36 -8.76
CA VAL A 35 -3.92 -0.25 -8.50
C VAL A 35 -4.23 1.09 -7.87
N MET A 36 -5.22 1.78 -8.42
CA MET A 36 -5.74 3.04 -7.88
C MET A 36 -7.06 2.81 -7.17
N ALA A 37 -7.09 3.01 -5.85
CA ALA A 37 -8.32 2.94 -5.06
C ALA A 37 -8.95 4.34 -4.96
N VAL A 38 -10.17 4.50 -5.47
CA VAL A 38 -10.88 5.78 -5.49
C VAL A 38 -12.06 5.74 -4.53
N GLY A 39 -12.18 6.76 -3.69
CA GLY A 39 -13.29 6.91 -2.76
C GLY A 39 -13.06 8.03 -1.74
N PRO A 40 -14.12 8.46 -1.04
CA PRO A 40 -14.04 9.53 -0.04
C PRO A 40 -13.03 9.24 1.08
N THR A 41 -12.61 10.28 1.80
CA THR A 41 -11.83 10.13 3.02
C THR A 41 -12.60 9.29 4.05
N GLY A 42 -11.90 8.36 4.72
CA GLY A 42 -12.52 7.47 5.72
C GLY A 42 -13.29 6.28 5.16
N SER A 43 -13.35 6.08 3.83
CA SER A 43 -14.04 4.94 3.20
C SER A 43 -13.29 3.59 3.28
N GLY A 44 -12.13 3.54 3.95
CA GLY A 44 -11.39 2.30 4.16
C GLY A 44 -10.54 1.83 2.97
N LYS A 45 -10.05 2.74 2.13
CA LYS A 45 -9.17 2.42 0.98
C LYS A 45 -7.94 1.58 1.38
N GLU A 46 -7.40 1.79 2.59
CA GLU A 46 -6.30 0.99 3.13
C GLU A 46 -6.64 -0.52 3.22
N LEU A 47 -7.90 -0.86 3.48
CA LEU A 47 -8.36 -2.26 3.54
C LEU A 47 -8.30 -2.91 2.15
N ILE A 48 -8.57 -2.16 1.09
CA ILE A 48 -8.43 -2.63 -0.29
C ILE A 48 -6.96 -2.95 -0.57
N ALA A 49 -6.04 -2.05 -0.23
CA ALA A 49 -4.61 -2.25 -0.42
C ALA A 49 -4.06 -3.44 0.37
N LYS A 50 -4.47 -3.60 1.64
CA LYS A 50 -4.14 -4.77 2.47
C LYS A 50 -4.68 -6.07 1.89
N GLY A 51 -5.90 -6.04 1.35
CA GLY A 51 -6.53 -7.18 0.68
C GLY A 51 -5.73 -7.64 -0.54
N ILE A 52 -5.38 -6.70 -1.42
CA ILE A 52 -4.56 -6.95 -2.61
C ILE A 52 -3.20 -7.52 -2.21
N HIS A 53 -2.51 -6.89 -1.25
CA HIS A 53 -1.20 -7.36 -0.79
C HIS A 53 -1.27 -8.80 -0.27
N LYS A 54 -2.24 -9.11 0.61
CA LYS A 54 -2.37 -10.44 1.19
C LYS A 54 -2.66 -11.51 0.13
N LEU A 55 -3.55 -11.22 -0.82
CA LEU A 55 -3.94 -12.18 -1.85
C LEU A 55 -2.93 -12.28 -3.00
N SER A 56 -2.04 -11.30 -3.15
CA SER A 56 -0.98 -11.34 -4.18
C SER A 56 0.08 -12.42 -3.93
N GLY A 57 0.16 -12.95 -2.71
CA GLY A 57 1.19 -13.93 -2.32
C GLY A 57 2.61 -13.36 -2.23
N ARG A 58 2.77 -12.04 -2.32
CA ARG A 58 4.07 -11.36 -2.18
C ARG A 58 4.68 -11.61 -0.79
N SER A 59 5.97 -11.91 -0.77
CA SER A 59 6.70 -12.25 0.47
C SER A 59 7.28 -11.04 1.20
N GLY A 60 7.43 -9.90 0.51
CA GLY A 60 7.93 -8.66 1.11
C GLY A 60 6.87 -7.93 1.93
N LYS A 61 7.27 -6.79 2.50
CA LYS A 61 6.43 -6.05 3.45
C LYS A 61 5.35 -5.22 2.74
N PHE A 62 4.22 -5.03 3.42
CA PHE A 62 3.29 -3.94 3.12
C PHE A 62 3.78 -2.67 3.80
N ILE A 63 4.15 -1.67 3.00
CA ILE A 63 4.59 -0.35 3.48
C ILE A 63 3.51 0.66 3.08
N ALA A 64 2.86 1.27 4.05
CA ALA A 64 1.92 2.36 3.83
C ALA A 64 2.62 3.70 4.07
N VAL A 65 2.40 4.66 3.17
CA VAL A 65 2.90 6.02 3.25
C VAL A 65 1.71 6.95 3.08
N ASN A 66 1.42 7.73 4.12
CA ASN A 66 0.45 8.82 4.02
C ASN A 66 1.17 10.02 3.41
N SER A 67 0.99 10.20 2.11
CA SER A 67 1.65 11.25 1.33
C SER A 67 1.18 12.64 1.73
N ALA A 68 -0.07 12.78 2.16
CA ALA A 68 -0.62 14.04 2.65
C ALA A 68 -0.03 14.49 4.00
N ALA A 69 0.56 13.57 4.76
CA ALA A 69 1.19 13.88 6.06
C ALA A 69 2.68 14.23 5.96
N ILE A 70 3.30 14.08 4.79
CA ILE A 70 4.73 14.34 4.58
C ILE A 70 4.89 15.71 3.91
N PRO A 71 5.70 16.63 4.48
CA PRO A 71 6.06 17.88 3.80
C PRO A 71 6.65 17.61 2.41
N ALA A 72 6.28 18.42 1.42
CA ALA A 72 6.68 18.21 0.03
C ALA A 72 8.20 18.12 -0.15
N GLU A 73 8.94 18.90 0.64
CA GLU A 73 10.40 18.96 0.64
C GLU A 73 11.06 17.69 1.18
N LEU A 74 10.33 16.89 1.98
CA LEU A 74 10.82 15.65 2.58
C LEU A 74 10.30 14.39 1.87
N LEU A 75 9.31 14.53 0.98
CA LEU A 75 8.66 13.40 0.33
C LEU A 75 9.65 12.52 -0.45
N GLU A 76 10.55 13.14 -1.20
CA GLU A 76 11.56 12.42 -1.99
C GLU A 76 12.52 11.64 -1.08
N ALA A 77 13.03 12.27 -0.03
CA ALA A 77 13.93 11.65 0.93
C ALA A 77 13.27 10.50 1.73
N GLU A 78 11.97 10.58 2.05
CA GLU A 78 11.25 9.48 2.69
C GLU A 78 10.98 8.32 1.70
N LEU A 79 10.58 8.62 0.46
CA LEU A 79 10.26 7.58 -0.53
C LEU A 79 11.51 6.84 -1.01
N PHE A 80 12.57 7.57 -1.33
CA PHE A 80 13.76 7.01 -1.98
C PHE A 80 14.96 6.86 -1.04
N GLY A 81 14.90 7.48 0.14
CA GLY A 81 16.02 7.47 1.07
C GLY A 81 17.10 8.46 0.66
N TYR A 82 18.20 8.43 1.39
CA TYR A 82 19.39 9.22 1.10
C TYR A 82 20.63 8.57 1.70
N GLU A 83 21.77 8.83 1.08
CA GLU A 83 23.06 8.37 1.58
C GLU A 83 23.65 9.33 2.61
N LYS A 84 24.58 8.83 3.42
CA LYS A 84 25.34 9.67 4.35
C LYS A 84 26.05 10.78 3.57
N GLY A 85 25.90 12.02 4.02
CA GLY A 85 26.51 13.18 3.37
C GLY A 85 25.77 13.72 2.14
N ALA A 86 24.55 13.24 1.85
CA ALA A 86 23.72 13.79 0.76
C ALA A 86 23.36 15.28 0.96
N PHE A 87 23.33 15.75 2.21
CA PHE A 87 23.12 17.16 2.58
C PHE A 87 23.78 17.48 3.92
N THR A 88 23.93 18.77 4.25
CA THR A 88 24.48 19.23 5.54
C THR A 88 23.60 18.72 6.69
N GLY A 89 24.15 17.88 7.56
CA GLY A 89 23.41 17.22 8.65
C GLY A 89 22.98 15.78 8.34
N ALA A 90 23.26 15.23 7.16
CA ALA A 90 23.04 13.82 6.83
C ALA A 90 24.11 12.90 7.46
N ASP A 91 24.16 12.85 8.79
CA ASP A 91 25.17 12.12 9.56
C ASP A 91 25.10 10.59 9.36
N LYS A 92 23.93 10.08 8.95
CA LYS A 92 23.66 8.68 8.62
C LYS A 92 22.81 8.62 7.35
N GLY A 93 22.99 7.59 6.53
CA GLY A 93 22.08 7.28 5.44
C GLY A 93 20.80 6.61 5.95
N ARG A 94 19.72 6.69 5.16
CA ARG A 94 18.42 6.07 5.45
C ARG A 94 17.86 5.43 4.19
N LYS A 95 17.37 4.19 4.33
CA LYS A 95 16.66 3.49 3.26
C LYS A 95 15.30 4.16 2.98
N GLY A 96 14.93 4.24 1.72
CA GLY A 96 13.63 4.75 1.30
C GLY A 96 12.49 3.75 1.51
N LYS A 97 11.25 4.25 1.59
CA LYS A 97 10.04 3.42 1.67
C LYS A 97 9.89 2.47 0.48
N VAL A 98 10.34 2.87 -0.71
CA VAL A 98 10.36 2.01 -1.90
C VAL A 98 11.27 0.79 -1.68
N GLU A 99 12.45 1.00 -1.10
CA GLU A 99 13.39 -0.08 -0.78
C GLU A 99 12.86 -0.96 0.36
N GLU A 100 12.24 -0.37 1.39
CA GLU A 100 11.60 -1.12 2.48
C GLU A 100 10.45 -2.02 1.98
N ALA A 101 9.79 -1.62 0.89
CA ALA A 101 8.69 -2.35 0.26
C ALA A 101 9.15 -3.40 -0.76
N ALA A 102 10.46 -3.60 -0.95
CA ALA A 102 11.01 -4.53 -1.92
C ALA A 102 10.43 -5.95 -1.75
N GLY A 103 10.00 -6.55 -2.87
CA GLY A 103 9.31 -7.83 -2.89
C GLY A 103 7.90 -7.85 -2.27
N GLY A 104 7.40 -6.68 -1.82
CA GLY A 104 6.16 -6.49 -1.09
C GLY A 104 5.20 -5.54 -1.80
N THR A 105 4.64 -4.57 -1.08
CA THR A 105 3.70 -3.61 -1.67
C THR A 105 3.86 -2.26 -0.99
N LEU A 106 4.02 -1.22 -1.80
CA LEU A 106 3.97 0.17 -1.37
C LEU A 106 2.55 0.70 -1.60
N PHE A 107 1.90 1.17 -0.54
CA PHE A 107 0.62 1.85 -0.59
C PHE A 107 0.82 3.34 -0.32
N LEU A 108 0.32 4.18 -1.22
CA LEU A 108 0.35 5.64 -1.11
C LEU A 108 -1.07 6.11 -0.80
N ASP A 109 -1.28 6.58 0.44
CA ASP A 109 -2.54 7.17 0.91
C ASP A 109 -2.51 8.70 0.82
#